data_AF-A0AAV5DY14-F1
#
_entry.id   AF-A0AAV5DY14-F1
#
_cell.length_a   1.000
_cell.length_b   1.000
_cell.length_c   1.000
_cell.angle_alpha   90.00
_cell.angle_beta   90.00
_cell.angle_gamma   90.00
#
_symmetry.space_group_name_H-M   'P 1'
#
loop_
_entity.id
_entity.type
_entity.pdbx_description
1 polymer ?
#
loop_
_entity_poly.entity_id
_entity_poly.type
_entity_poly.pdbx_seq_one_letter_code
_entity_poly.pdbx_strand_id
1 'polypeptide(L)'
;MQFRTACAIRNQNPQSPSQVSPCTAAAPPLVPPSPPAQLSSSQPRRATATSAAMSKKGGAKKKAAGGGELSRFLETHLQTINDTFQMMSESAPGGGLERTEWSEVVKLGDQVSRQATVAGMLWSGDLPDVATLKENIDAYFNILQGFLLVCHGSLVGVGPTLHKSISSSAKNVIDSSFSLFKQAVSAYESRSPDRKIIIPQVTGTVWEACVALKKVPTTNCIAIGRAMTQVGVYLKDILREMNELPIGDSSDSTAGKSSNGIADTASCSDRDEMSFDLDLDDDFSEEEIAVTKLVISVASDSLVVVKETIRFITGLLKSAGNQSGANEEKVDTMEKLLIYCKKIADQVNDLGAAVYPPQDASDMKLTVTRLYDGIKGMREEIGHLGGSPAGAFAALDELVKCLGSLESELADDVVDEMENLTISH
;
A
#
# COMPACT_ATOMS: atom_id res chain seq x y z
N MET A 1 0.29 22.43 17.70
CA MET A 1 0.25 22.69 19.16
C MET A 1 0.82 21.48 19.90
N GLN A 2 1.41 21.66 21.09
CA GLN A 2 1.83 20.55 21.96
C GLN A 2 0.93 20.51 23.19
N PHE A 3 0.55 19.33 23.67
CA PHE A 3 0.06 19.16 25.03
C PHE A 3 0.81 18.05 25.75
N ARG A 4 1.47 18.42 26.84
CA ARG A 4 1.91 17.50 27.89
C ARG A 4 0.81 17.44 28.94
N THR A 5 0.53 16.25 29.47
CA THR A 5 -0.19 16.12 30.74
C THR A 5 0.65 15.24 31.65
N ALA A 6 1.03 15.78 32.81
CA ALA A 6 1.76 15.03 33.83
C ALA A 6 0.78 14.40 34.83
N CYS A 7 1.20 13.32 35.47
CA CYS A 7 0.57 12.84 36.70
C CYS A 7 1.66 12.45 37.70
N ALA A 8 1.51 12.88 38.96
CA ALA A 8 2.51 12.67 40.00
C ALA A 8 1.80 12.46 41.35
N ILE A 9 2.02 11.29 41.97
CA ILE A 9 1.63 10.97 43.34
C ILE A 9 2.88 10.36 44.02
N ARG A 10 3.00 10.54 45.35
CA ARG A 10 4.28 10.58 46.05
C ARG A 10 4.26 9.78 47.37
N ASN A 11 5.31 8.96 47.57
CA ASN A 11 5.66 8.24 48.81
C ASN A 11 4.65 7.13 49.22
N GLN A 12 5.00 6.14 50.06
CA GLN A 12 6.14 5.99 50.97
C GLN A 12 6.94 4.68 50.79
N ASN A 13 8.12 4.62 51.40
CA ASN A 13 9.00 3.46 51.56
C ASN A 13 9.67 3.55 52.94
N PRO A 14 9.95 2.44 53.65
CA PRO A 14 11.03 2.42 54.62
C PRO A 14 12.05 1.28 54.42
N GLN A 15 13.29 1.71 54.13
CA GLN A 15 14.56 1.16 54.64
C GLN A 15 15.20 -0.08 53.97
N SER A 16 16.51 -0.17 54.23
CA SER A 16 17.58 -0.95 53.59
C SER A 16 18.55 -1.42 54.73
N PRO A 17 19.89 -1.69 54.63
CA PRO A 17 20.87 -1.55 53.54
C PRO A 17 21.88 -2.71 53.31
N SER A 18 22.68 -2.62 52.23
CA SER A 18 24.12 -2.99 52.07
C SER A 18 24.44 -3.59 50.69
N GLN A 19 25.59 -3.36 50.01
CA GLN A 19 26.66 -2.35 50.15
C GLN A 19 27.54 -2.26 48.86
N VAL A 20 28.18 -1.10 48.61
CA VAL A 20 29.54 -0.89 48.02
C VAL A 20 29.83 -1.20 46.51
N SER A 21 29.80 -0.11 45.72
CA SER A 21 30.88 0.42 44.83
C SER A 21 31.23 -0.15 43.42
N PRO A 22 31.87 0.67 42.51
CA PRO A 22 31.78 0.48 41.05
C PRO A 22 33.10 0.52 40.22
N CYS A 23 33.01 0.13 38.94
CA CYS A 23 33.95 0.44 37.84
C CYS A 23 33.31 0.07 36.46
N THR A 24 33.74 0.54 35.27
CA THR A 24 34.43 1.78 34.83
C THR A 24 34.51 1.84 33.28
N ALA A 25 34.68 3.05 32.71
CA ALA A 25 35.04 3.38 31.31
C ALA A 25 33.97 3.29 30.19
N ALA A 26 33.96 4.32 29.34
CA ALA A 26 33.23 4.40 28.07
C ALA A 26 34.22 4.61 26.90
N ALA A 27 33.85 4.21 25.68
CA ALA A 27 34.71 4.31 24.49
C ALA A 27 34.32 5.50 23.58
N PRO A 28 35.29 6.19 22.94
CA PRO A 28 35.03 7.29 22.02
C PRO A 28 34.68 6.81 20.59
N PRO A 29 34.00 7.63 19.76
CA PRO A 29 33.65 7.28 18.39
C PRO A 29 34.83 7.43 17.41
N LEU A 30 34.83 6.60 16.35
CA LEU A 30 35.79 6.67 15.25
C LEU A 30 35.34 7.68 14.18
N VAL A 31 36.30 8.44 13.65
CA VAL A 31 36.12 9.40 12.54
C VAL A 31 36.54 8.75 11.22
N PRO A 32 35.73 8.83 10.14
CA PRO A 32 36.12 8.32 8.82
C PRO A 32 37.13 9.26 8.12
N PRO A 33 38.09 8.73 7.33
CA PRO A 33 39.08 9.54 6.64
C PRO A 33 38.54 10.19 5.36
N SER A 34 38.94 11.45 5.12
CA SER A 34 38.68 12.17 3.86
C SER A 34 39.55 11.64 2.70
N PRO A 35 39.09 11.74 1.44
CA PRO A 35 39.85 11.28 0.28
C PRO A 35 41.02 12.22 -0.08
N PRO A 36 42.12 11.71 -0.68
CA PRO A 36 43.22 12.53 -1.17
C PRO A 36 42.85 13.31 -2.43
N ALA A 37 43.52 14.45 -2.63
CA ALA A 37 43.20 15.43 -3.68
C ALA A 37 43.69 15.03 -5.09
N GLN A 38 43.08 15.65 -6.11
CA GLN A 38 43.58 15.62 -7.49
C GLN A 38 44.90 16.40 -7.63
N LEU A 39 45.77 15.92 -8.51
CA LEU A 39 46.88 16.69 -9.10
C LEU A 39 46.86 16.51 -10.62
N SER A 40 47.30 17.53 -11.36
CA SER A 40 47.01 17.70 -12.78
C SER A 40 48.25 17.65 -13.69
N SER A 41 47.99 17.57 -15.01
CA SER A 41 48.97 17.52 -16.12
C SER A 41 49.78 16.21 -16.20
N SER A 42 50.10 15.67 -17.37
CA SER A 42 50.44 16.35 -18.63
C SER A 42 50.21 15.45 -19.87
N GLN A 43 50.07 16.07 -21.06
CA GLN A 43 50.27 15.37 -22.35
C GLN A 43 51.75 15.40 -22.74
N PRO A 44 52.20 14.52 -23.66
CA PRO A 44 52.47 15.07 -25.01
C PRO A 44 52.23 14.13 -26.22
N ARG A 45 51.94 14.78 -27.35
CA ARG A 45 52.32 14.44 -28.75
C ARG A 45 51.75 13.18 -29.44
N ARG A 46 50.72 13.48 -30.25
CA ARG A 46 50.41 12.95 -31.60
C ARG A 46 51.63 12.48 -32.42
N ALA A 47 51.50 11.32 -33.07
CA ALA A 47 52.27 10.92 -34.25
C ALA A 47 51.30 10.45 -35.37
N THR A 48 51.72 10.50 -36.64
CA THR A 48 50.85 10.32 -37.82
C THR A 48 51.35 9.24 -38.77
N ALA A 49 50.48 8.34 -39.25
CA ALA A 49 50.74 7.52 -40.43
C ALA A 49 49.44 7.09 -41.16
N THR A 50 49.32 7.52 -42.42
CA THR A 50 48.72 6.85 -43.60
C THR A 50 47.47 5.96 -43.50
N SER A 51 46.54 6.19 -44.43
CA SER A 51 45.46 5.27 -44.80
C SER A 51 45.92 4.16 -45.76
N ALA A 52 45.18 3.04 -45.77
CA ALA A 52 45.10 2.09 -46.87
C ALA A 52 43.68 1.48 -46.89
N ALA A 53 43.18 1.12 -48.08
CA ALA A 53 41.82 0.63 -48.27
C ALA A 53 41.80 -0.69 -49.07
N MET A 54 40.66 -1.41 -49.00
CA MET A 54 40.40 -2.71 -49.64
C MET A 54 41.21 -3.87 -49.00
N SER A 55 40.70 -5.11 -48.90
CA SER A 55 39.68 -5.77 -49.72
C SER A 55 38.79 -6.75 -48.93
N LYS A 56 37.70 -7.22 -49.56
CA LYS A 56 36.75 -8.19 -48.97
C LYS A 56 37.35 -9.59 -48.93
N LYS A 57 37.21 -10.27 -47.79
CA LYS A 57 37.10 -11.75 -47.74
C LYS A 57 36.16 -12.16 -46.60
N GLY A 58 35.23 -13.07 -46.90
CA GLY A 58 34.17 -13.44 -45.96
C GLY A 58 34.67 -14.34 -44.84
N GLY A 59 34.77 -13.80 -43.62
CA GLY A 59 34.70 -14.61 -42.41
C GLY A 59 33.27 -15.08 -42.21
N ALA A 60 33.05 -16.38 -42.00
CA ALA A 60 31.71 -16.94 -41.85
C ALA A 60 30.98 -16.31 -40.65
N LYS A 61 29.68 -16.00 -40.80
CA LYS A 61 28.80 -15.76 -39.64
C LYS A 61 28.84 -17.02 -38.76
N LYS A 62 29.54 -16.95 -37.63
CA LYS A 62 29.53 -18.01 -36.62
C LYS A 62 28.08 -18.20 -36.18
N LYS A 63 27.49 -19.35 -36.51
CA LYS A 63 26.09 -19.68 -36.21
C LYS A 63 25.81 -19.39 -34.74
N ALA A 64 24.63 -18.83 -34.43
CA ALA A 64 24.18 -18.60 -33.06
C ALA A 64 23.81 -19.93 -32.37
N ALA A 65 24.81 -20.76 -32.07
CA ALA A 65 24.67 -21.93 -31.23
C ALA A 65 24.68 -21.48 -29.76
N GLY A 66 23.54 -21.64 -29.07
CA GLY A 66 23.37 -21.27 -27.66
C GLY A 66 22.28 -20.23 -27.35
N GLY A 67 21.57 -19.68 -28.35
CA GLY A 67 20.50 -18.70 -28.12
C GLY A 67 19.20 -19.33 -27.62
N GLY A 68 19.14 -19.72 -26.35
CA GLY A 68 17.96 -20.30 -25.69
C GLY A 68 18.26 -21.50 -24.77
N GLU A 69 19.52 -21.88 -24.58
CA GLU A 69 19.86 -23.01 -23.69
C GLU A 69 19.67 -22.64 -22.22
N LEU A 70 20.12 -21.44 -21.82
CA LEU A 70 19.91 -20.93 -20.47
C LEU A 70 18.44 -20.54 -20.27
N SER A 71 17.78 -19.99 -21.30
CA SER A 71 16.35 -19.69 -21.25
C SER A 71 15.51 -20.95 -20.97
N ARG A 72 15.75 -22.06 -21.69
CA ARG A 72 15.04 -23.33 -21.44
C ARG A 72 15.38 -23.97 -20.09
N PHE A 73 16.63 -23.83 -19.64
CA PHE A 73 17.05 -24.31 -18.32
C PHE A 73 16.30 -23.55 -17.22
N LEU A 74 16.35 -22.22 -17.25
CA LEU A 74 15.65 -21.33 -16.33
C LEU A 74 14.14 -21.63 -16.26
N GLU A 75 13.46 -21.81 -17.39
CA GLU A 75 12.02 -22.07 -17.42
C GLU A 75 11.60 -23.32 -16.62
N THR A 76 12.48 -24.32 -16.51
CA THR A 76 12.23 -25.52 -15.70
C THR A 76 12.17 -25.17 -14.20
N HIS A 77 13.04 -24.28 -13.72
CA HIS A 77 13.03 -23.82 -12.33
C HIS A 77 11.91 -22.79 -12.07
N LEU A 78 11.60 -21.94 -13.06
CA LEU A 78 10.46 -21.00 -12.98
C LEU A 78 9.15 -21.76 -12.79
N GLN A 79 8.92 -22.82 -13.57
CA GLN A 79 7.74 -23.68 -13.42
C GLN A 79 7.72 -24.36 -12.04
N THR A 80 8.83 -24.98 -11.62
CA THR A 80 8.94 -25.66 -10.31
C THR A 80 8.60 -24.72 -9.14
N ILE A 81 9.02 -23.45 -9.21
CA ILE A 81 8.69 -22.44 -8.20
C ILE A 81 7.23 -21.98 -8.30
N ASN A 82 6.66 -21.82 -9.50
CA ASN A 82 5.24 -21.53 -9.67
C ASN A 82 4.35 -22.64 -9.09
N ASP A 83 4.67 -23.90 -9.38
CA ASP A 83 3.94 -25.07 -8.85
C ASP A 83 4.01 -25.10 -7.31
N THR A 84 5.22 -24.88 -6.75
CA THR A 84 5.43 -24.78 -5.30
C THR A 84 4.65 -23.61 -4.67
N PHE A 85 4.59 -22.46 -5.34
CA PHE A 85 3.84 -21.29 -4.86
C PHE A 85 2.32 -21.49 -4.99
N GLN A 86 1.84 -22.22 -6.00
CA GLN A 86 0.41 -22.54 -6.13
C GLN A 86 -0.09 -23.35 -4.93
N MET A 87 0.74 -24.23 -4.34
CA MET A 87 0.42 -24.92 -3.09
C MET A 87 0.20 -23.97 -1.90
N MET A 88 0.73 -22.73 -1.92
CA MET A 88 0.46 -21.70 -0.90
C MET A 88 -0.85 -20.93 -1.09
N SER A 89 -1.60 -21.21 -2.17
CA SER A 89 -2.93 -20.60 -2.38
C SER A 89 -4.00 -21.23 -1.49
N GLU A 90 -3.83 -22.50 -1.12
CA GLU A 90 -4.65 -23.20 -0.12
C GLU A 90 -4.11 -22.92 1.30
N SER A 91 -5.00 -22.83 2.29
CA SER A 91 -4.60 -22.59 3.68
C SER A 91 -4.14 -23.90 4.32
N ALA A 92 -2.92 -23.93 4.86
CA ALA A 92 -2.33 -25.12 5.45
C ALA A 92 -3.21 -25.67 6.61
N PRO A 93 -3.57 -26.98 6.63
CA PRO A 93 -4.47 -27.53 7.64
C PRO A 93 -3.93 -27.34 9.07
N GLY A 94 -4.71 -26.69 9.94
CA GLY A 94 -4.36 -26.43 11.35
C GLY A 94 -4.33 -27.67 12.26
N GLY A 95 -4.45 -28.88 11.70
CA GLY A 95 -4.56 -30.13 12.45
C GLY A 95 -3.23 -30.65 12.98
N GLY A 96 -2.75 -30.06 14.08
CA GLY A 96 -1.62 -30.61 14.86
C GLY A 96 -0.21 -30.39 14.29
N LEU A 97 -0.06 -29.51 13.30
CA LEU A 97 1.24 -29.04 12.82
C LEU A 97 1.70 -27.81 13.62
N GLU A 98 2.99 -27.76 13.94
CA GLU A 98 3.61 -26.56 14.53
C GLU A 98 3.79 -25.48 13.44
N ARG A 99 3.29 -24.27 13.70
CA ARG A 99 3.41 -23.13 12.77
C ARG A 99 4.86 -22.65 12.74
N THR A 100 5.45 -22.54 11.55
CA THR A 100 6.82 -22.04 11.40
C THR A 100 6.91 -20.55 11.76
N GLU A 101 7.86 -20.23 12.62
CA GLU A 101 8.10 -18.87 13.10
C GLU A 101 8.46 -17.89 11.98
N TRP A 102 7.85 -16.70 11.94
CA TRP A 102 8.10 -15.73 10.87
C TRP A 102 9.55 -15.23 10.85
N SER A 103 10.26 -15.33 11.98
CA SER A 103 11.70 -15.07 12.04
C SER A 103 12.51 -15.98 11.10
N GLU A 104 12.01 -17.16 10.75
CA GLU A 104 12.66 -18.13 9.88
C GLU A 104 12.49 -17.75 8.41
N VAL A 105 11.29 -17.31 8.02
CA VAL A 105 11.02 -16.71 6.70
C VAL A 105 11.94 -15.51 6.45
N VAL A 106 12.12 -14.66 7.46
CA VAL A 106 13.03 -13.51 7.40
C VAL A 106 14.50 -13.95 7.27
N LYS A 107 14.94 -14.99 8.01
CA LYS A 107 16.30 -15.55 7.89
C LYS A 107 16.57 -16.07 6.47
N LEU A 108 15.62 -16.79 5.86
CA LEU A 108 15.76 -17.28 4.48
C LEU A 108 15.62 -16.18 3.44
N GLY A 109 14.79 -15.17 3.66
CA GLY A 109 14.78 -13.95 2.83
C GLY A 109 16.14 -13.24 2.81
N ASP A 110 16.81 -13.17 3.97
CA ASP A 110 18.19 -12.67 4.05
C ASP A 110 19.23 -13.63 3.43
N GLN A 111 18.89 -14.89 3.11
CA GLN A 111 19.71 -15.77 2.28
C GLN A 111 19.44 -15.55 0.78
N VAL A 112 18.17 -15.44 0.37
CA VAL A 112 17.76 -15.09 -1.01
C VAL A 112 18.39 -13.77 -1.43
N SER A 113 18.35 -12.73 -0.58
CA SER A 113 19.01 -11.44 -0.81
C SER A 113 20.53 -11.58 -1.00
N ARG A 114 21.21 -12.41 -0.20
CA ARG A 114 22.66 -12.67 -0.34
C ARG A 114 22.98 -13.42 -1.64
N GLN A 115 22.20 -14.43 -2.00
CA GLN A 115 22.39 -15.16 -3.24
C GLN A 115 22.04 -14.31 -4.47
N ALA A 116 21.13 -13.33 -4.33
CA ALA A 116 20.88 -12.30 -5.34
C ALA A 116 22.09 -11.40 -5.55
N THR A 117 22.84 -11.06 -4.51
CA THR A 117 24.12 -10.34 -4.66
C THR A 117 25.15 -11.18 -5.42
N VAL A 118 25.27 -12.48 -5.11
CA VAL A 118 26.17 -13.41 -5.82
C VAL A 118 25.79 -13.51 -7.30
N ALA A 119 24.51 -13.71 -7.61
CA ALA A 119 24.01 -13.70 -8.98
C ALA A 119 24.25 -12.34 -9.66
N GLY A 120 23.87 -11.23 -9.03
CA GLY A 120 24.05 -9.89 -9.56
C GLY A 120 25.50 -9.59 -9.94
N MET A 121 26.46 -9.99 -9.10
CA MET A 121 27.89 -9.88 -9.40
C MET A 121 28.34 -10.83 -10.53
N LEU A 122 27.95 -12.10 -10.50
CA LEU A 122 28.32 -13.09 -11.52
C LEU A 122 27.81 -12.69 -12.92
N TRP A 123 26.52 -12.39 -13.03
CA TRP A 123 25.88 -12.11 -14.31
C TRP A 123 26.23 -10.70 -14.84
N SER A 124 26.49 -9.70 -13.99
CA SER A 124 27.00 -8.39 -14.45
C SER A 124 28.51 -8.39 -14.76
N GLY A 125 29.25 -9.38 -14.25
CA GLY A 125 30.68 -9.57 -14.52
C GLY A 125 31.01 -9.88 -15.98
N ASP A 126 32.29 -10.13 -16.23
CA ASP A 126 32.75 -10.52 -17.57
C ASP A 126 32.32 -11.96 -17.88
N LEU A 127 31.96 -12.21 -19.15
CA LEU A 127 31.14 -13.36 -19.62
C LEU A 127 31.54 -14.70 -18.97
N PRO A 128 30.76 -15.21 -17.98
CA PRO A 128 31.01 -16.51 -17.39
C PRO A 128 30.69 -17.63 -18.38
N ASP A 129 31.19 -18.84 -18.10
CA ASP A 129 30.84 -20.03 -18.87
C ASP A 129 29.41 -20.52 -18.52
N VAL A 130 28.83 -21.31 -19.42
CA VAL A 130 27.43 -21.75 -19.32
C VAL A 130 27.20 -22.78 -18.19
N ALA A 131 28.24 -23.47 -17.69
CA ALA A 131 28.09 -24.38 -16.55
C ALA A 131 27.98 -23.58 -15.24
N THR A 132 28.90 -22.65 -14.99
CA THR A 132 28.85 -21.74 -13.83
C THR A 132 27.53 -20.95 -13.75
N LEU A 133 26.96 -20.56 -14.90
CA LEU A 133 25.65 -19.89 -14.96
C LEU A 133 24.47 -20.80 -14.59
N LYS A 134 24.52 -22.10 -14.94
CA LYS A 134 23.52 -23.09 -14.53
C LYS A 134 23.64 -23.40 -13.03
N GLU A 135 24.85 -23.65 -12.54
CA GLU A 135 25.12 -23.87 -11.12
C GLU A 135 24.64 -22.68 -10.26
N ASN A 136 24.73 -21.45 -10.76
CA ASN A 136 24.16 -20.28 -10.10
C ASN A 136 22.62 -20.25 -10.09
N ILE A 137 21.97 -20.67 -11.19
CA ILE A 137 20.50 -20.85 -11.24
C ILE A 137 20.08 -21.94 -10.24
N ASP A 138 20.70 -23.13 -10.28
CA ASP A 138 20.45 -24.23 -9.36
C ASP A 138 20.57 -23.76 -7.90
N ALA A 139 21.72 -23.18 -7.53
CA ALA A 139 21.98 -22.71 -6.17
C ALA A 139 21.01 -21.61 -5.71
N TYR A 140 20.57 -20.73 -6.61
CA TYR A 140 19.58 -19.71 -6.29
C TYR A 140 18.18 -20.30 -6.09
N PHE A 141 17.71 -21.09 -7.05
CA PHE A 141 16.35 -21.60 -7.04
C PHE A 141 16.11 -22.64 -5.94
N ASN A 142 17.15 -23.39 -5.53
CA ASN A 142 17.09 -24.23 -4.33
C ASN A 142 16.86 -23.40 -3.04
N ILE A 143 17.51 -22.24 -2.90
CA ILE A 143 17.30 -21.33 -1.74
C ILE A 143 15.90 -20.69 -1.81
N LEU A 144 15.45 -20.29 -3.01
CA LEU A 144 14.11 -19.73 -3.22
C LEU A 144 13.01 -20.76 -2.90
N GLN A 145 13.20 -22.04 -3.28
CA GLN A 145 12.27 -23.11 -2.94
C GLN A 145 12.22 -23.37 -1.43
N GLY A 146 13.38 -23.40 -0.76
CA GLY A 146 13.45 -23.48 0.71
C GLY A 146 12.73 -22.33 1.41
N PHE A 147 12.88 -21.10 0.90
CA PHE A 147 12.14 -19.93 1.38
C PHE A 147 10.63 -20.10 1.26
N LEU A 148 10.11 -20.66 0.16
CA LEU A 148 8.67 -20.89 -0.01
C LEU A 148 8.11 -21.99 0.88
N LEU A 149 8.86 -23.08 1.10
CA LEU A 149 8.45 -24.13 2.04
C LEU A 149 8.32 -23.60 3.48
N VAL A 150 9.23 -22.71 3.89
CA VAL A 150 9.16 -22.03 5.19
C VAL A 150 8.03 -20.98 5.23
N CYS A 151 7.75 -20.27 4.12
CA CYS A 151 6.55 -19.43 4.02
C CYS A 151 5.26 -20.23 4.16
N HIS A 152 5.15 -21.41 3.52
CA HIS A 152 4.00 -22.30 3.63
C HIS A 152 3.82 -22.80 5.07
N GLY A 153 4.88 -23.22 5.74
CA GLY A 153 4.84 -23.61 7.16
C GLY A 153 4.38 -22.47 8.09
N SER A 154 4.62 -21.21 7.72
CA SER A 154 4.11 -20.04 8.45
C SER A 154 2.61 -19.74 8.25
N LEU A 155 1.92 -20.46 7.35
CA LEU A 155 0.47 -20.32 7.09
C LEU A 155 -0.44 -21.20 7.98
N VAL A 156 0.13 -22.10 8.78
CA VAL A 156 -0.67 -22.94 9.70
C VAL A 156 -1.39 -22.04 10.72
N GLY A 157 -2.72 -22.19 10.83
CA GLY A 157 -3.56 -21.39 11.75
C GLY A 157 -3.73 -19.90 11.37
N VAL A 158 -3.38 -19.52 10.14
CA VAL A 158 -3.41 -18.12 9.68
C VAL A 158 -4.77 -17.73 9.09
N GLY A 159 -5.31 -16.60 9.55
CA GLY A 159 -6.56 -16.03 9.05
C GLY A 159 -6.41 -15.30 7.70
N PRO A 160 -7.50 -15.12 6.92
CA PRO A 160 -7.46 -14.66 5.53
C PRO A 160 -6.64 -13.38 5.26
N THR A 161 -6.73 -12.36 6.12
CA THR A 161 -6.00 -11.10 5.95
C THR A 161 -4.50 -11.25 6.20
N LEU A 162 -4.09 -12.13 7.10
CA LEU A 162 -2.68 -12.47 7.29
C LEU A 162 -2.18 -13.43 6.19
N HIS A 163 -2.98 -14.40 5.73
CA HIS A 163 -2.64 -15.29 4.61
C HIS A 163 -2.35 -14.46 3.35
N LYS A 164 -3.24 -13.53 2.99
CA LYS A 164 -3.04 -12.57 1.90
C LYS A 164 -1.76 -11.74 2.07
N SER A 165 -1.46 -11.30 3.30
CA SER A 165 -0.24 -10.52 3.60
C SER A 165 1.03 -11.34 3.41
N ILE A 166 1.06 -12.60 3.85
CA ILE A 166 2.19 -13.52 3.71
C ILE A 166 2.37 -13.91 2.24
N SER A 167 1.33 -14.41 1.58
CA SER A 167 1.42 -14.90 0.19
C SER A 167 1.74 -13.79 -0.81
N SER A 168 1.24 -12.56 -0.60
CA SER A 168 1.65 -11.40 -1.41
C SER A 168 3.13 -11.06 -1.21
N SER A 169 3.66 -11.20 0.01
CA SER A 169 5.07 -10.88 0.31
C SER A 169 6.02 -11.96 -0.23
N ALA A 170 5.63 -13.24 -0.14
CA ALA A 170 6.33 -14.34 -0.78
C ALA A 170 6.32 -14.19 -2.31
N LYS A 171 5.17 -13.83 -2.90
CA LYS A 171 5.06 -13.54 -4.34
C LYS A 171 5.99 -12.41 -4.79
N ASN A 172 6.07 -11.30 -4.06
CA ASN A 172 6.98 -10.20 -4.41
C ASN A 172 8.45 -10.64 -4.44
N VAL A 173 8.86 -11.58 -3.56
CA VAL A 173 10.20 -12.18 -3.61
C VAL A 173 10.36 -13.09 -4.84
N ILE A 174 9.37 -13.91 -5.18
CA ILE A 174 9.37 -14.73 -6.40
C ILE A 174 9.46 -13.84 -7.66
N ASP A 175 8.57 -12.88 -7.82
CA ASP A 175 8.45 -12.07 -9.04
C ASP A 175 9.72 -11.22 -9.27
N SER A 176 10.31 -10.65 -8.22
CA SER A 176 11.63 -10.00 -8.30
C SER A 176 12.74 -11.00 -8.68
N SER A 177 12.74 -12.21 -8.11
CA SER A 177 13.72 -13.27 -8.43
C SER A 177 13.61 -13.71 -9.90
N PHE A 178 12.38 -13.88 -10.39
CA PHE A 178 12.09 -14.22 -11.77
C PHE A 178 12.51 -13.09 -12.71
N SER A 179 12.27 -11.83 -12.34
CA SER A 179 12.74 -10.66 -13.09
C SER A 179 14.26 -10.62 -13.20
N LEU A 180 14.98 -10.84 -12.08
CA LEU A 180 16.44 -10.94 -12.04
C LEU A 180 16.95 -11.97 -13.06
N PHE A 181 16.50 -13.23 -12.99
CA PHE A 181 17.02 -14.27 -13.87
C PHE A 181 16.54 -14.17 -15.32
N LYS A 182 15.29 -13.79 -15.59
CA LYS A 182 14.80 -13.57 -16.97
C LYS A 182 15.58 -12.46 -17.66
N GLN A 183 15.86 -11.35 -16.97
CA GLN A 183 16.66 -10.26 -17.53
C GLN A 183 18.15 -10.62 -17.61
N ALA A 184 18.71 -11.35 -16.64
CA ALA A 184 20.10 -11.78 -16.67
C ALA A 184 20.40 -12.76 -17.81
N VAL A 185 19.55 -13.78 -17.99
CA VAL A 185 19.64 -14.75 -19.11
C VAL A 185 19.45 -14.03 -20.45
N SER A 186 18.42 -13.20 -20.59
CA SER A 186 18.18 -12.43 -21.82
C SER A 186 19.37 -11.53 -22.17
N ALA A 187 19.93 -10.79 -21.21
CA ALA A 187 21.10 -9.92 -21.42
C ALA A 187 22.39 -10.71 -21.72
N TYR A 188 22.52 -11.95 -21.23
CA TYR A 188 23.64 -12.84 -21.56
C TYR A 188 23.51 -13.44 -22.97
N GLU A 189 22.36 -14.06 -23.29
CA GLU A 189 22.13 -14.72 -24.59
C GLU A 189 22.10 -13.70 -25.76
N SER A 190 21.54 -12.50 -25.54
CA SER A 190 21.59 -11.38 -26.50
C SER A 190 22.95 -10.67 -26.56
N ARG A 191 23.82 -10.88 -25.57
CA ARG A 191 25.10 -10.16 -25.36
C ARG A 191 24.91 -8.63 -25.21
N SER A 192 23.83 -8.20 -24.56
CA SER A 192 23.55 -6.78 -24.31
C SER A 192 24.72 -6.10 -23.56
N PRO A 193 25.15 -4.89 -23.98
CA PRO A 193 26.14 -4.11 -23.25
C PRO A 193 25.58 -3.56 -21.93
N ASP A 194 24.27 -3.32 -21.87
CA ASP A 194 23.56 -2.70 -20.74
C ASP A 194 23.39 -3.66 -19.55
N ARG A 195 23.88 -4.90 -19.67
CA ARG A 195 23.93 -5.92 -18.61
C ARG A 195 24.57 -5.40 -17.32
N LYS A 196 25.55 -4.48 -17.41
CA LYS A 196 26.22 -3.85 -16.27
C LYS A 196 25.38 -2.76 -15.58
N ILE A 197 24.23 -2.38 -16.13
CA ILE A 197 23.26 -1.43 -15.58
C ILE A 197 21.99 -2.17 -15.12
N ILE A 198 21.42 -2.98 -16.01
CA ILE A 198 20.15 -3.70 -15.79
C ILE A 198 20.26 -4.66 -14.61
N ILE A 199 21.30 -5.50 -14.57
CA ILE A 199 21.40 -6.57 -13.55
C ILE A 199 21.52 -6.02 -12.12
N PRO A 200 22.33 -4.99 -11.83
CA PRO A 200 22.30 -4.32 -10.53
C PRO A 200 20.91 -3.77 -10.15
N GLN A 201 20.13 -3.22 -11.08
CA GLN A 201 18.78 -2.71 -10.81
C GLN A 201 17.81 -3.84 -10.38
N VAL A 202 17.75 -4.94 -11.14
CA VAL A 202 16.88 -6.09 -10.78
C VAL A 202 17.42 -6.92 -9.60
N THR A 203 18.71 -6.79 -9.27
CA THR A 203 19.25 -7.30 -7.99
C THR A 203 18.71 -6.47 -6.82
N GLY A 204 18.60 -5.15 -6.99
CA GLY A 204 18.00 -4.23 -6.02
C GLY A 204 16.54 -4.55 -5.71
N THR A 205 15.71 -4.85 -6.72
CA THR A 205 14.28 -5.18 -6.48
C THR A 205 14.10 -6.50 -5.70
N VAL A 206 15.05 -7.44 -5.79
CA VAL A 206 15.07 -8.63 -4.91
C VAL A 206 15.44 -8.24 -3.48
N TRP A 207 16.43 -7.37 -3.28
CA TRP A 207 16.80 -6.89 -1.94
C TRP A 207 15.63 -6.14 -1.28
N GLU A 208 14.94 -5.27 -2.01
CA GLU A 208 13.77 -4.53 -1.51
C GLU A 208 12.63 -5.47 -1.10
N ALA A 209 12.32 -6.49 -1.91
CA ALA A 209 11.34 -7.51 -1.57
C ALA A 209 11.74 -8.31 -0.31
N CYS A 210 13.01 -8.70 -0.19
CA CYS A 210 13.52 -9.41 1.00
C CYS A 210 13.50 -8.53 2.26
N VAL A 211 13.81 -7.23 2.14
CA VAL A 211 13.69 -6.26 3.24
C VAL A 211 12.23 -6.03 3.62
N ALA A 212 11.28 -6.09 2.68
CA ALA A 212 9.86 -5.95 2.96
C ALA A 212 9.30 -7.07 3.87
N LEU A 213 9.88 -8.29 3.84
CA LEU A 213 9.52 -9.40 4.74
C LEU A 213 9.57 -9.01 6.23
N LYS A 214 10.49 -8.11 6.60
CA LYS A 214 10.68 -7.59 7.97
C LYS A 214 9.56 -6.63 8.40
N LYS A 215 8.72 -6.18 7.46
CA LYS A 215 7.54 -5.35 7.72
C LYS A 215 6.24 -6.16 7.79
N VAL A 216 6.21 -7.40 7.33
CA VAL A 216 4.99 -8.25 7.28
C VAL A 216 4.41 -8.46 8.69
N PRO A 217 3.06 -8.43 8.87
CA PRO A 217 2.46 -8.73 10.17
C PRO A 217 2.72 -10.20 10.56
N THR A 218 2.95 -10.49 11.83
CA THR A 218 3.23 -11.86 12.32
C THR A 218 2.01 -12.60 12.85
N THR A 219 0.98 -11.85 13.29
CA THR A 219 -0.27 -12.38 13.87
C THR A 219 -1.51 -11.79 13.19
N ASN A 220 -2.62 -12.55 13.24
CA ASN A 220 -3.88 -12.20 12.60
C ASN A 220 -4.36 -10.80 13.06
N CYS A 221 -4.31 -10.52 14.36
CA CYS A 221 -4.71 -9.24 14.93
C CYS A 221 -3.91 -8.03 14.38
N ILE A 222 -2.59 -8.20 14.14
CA ILE A 222 -1.75 -7.13 13.56
C ILE A 222 -2.08 -6.94 12.07
N ALA A 223 -2.34 -8.02 11.33
CA ALA A 223 -2.74 -7.95 9.92
C ALA A 223 -4.09 -7.24 9.76
N ILE A 224 -5.09 -7.64 10.55
CA ILE A 224 -6.45 -7.07 10.54
C ILE A 224 -6.41 -5.60 10.96
N GLY A 225 -5.73 -5.25 12.06
CA GLY A 225 -5.63 -3.86 12.52
C GLY A 225 -4.95 -2.93 11.50
N ARG A 226 -3.96 -3.43 10.75
CA ARG A 226 -3.36 -2.70 9.64
C ARG A 226 -4.31 -2.57 8.45
N ALA A 227 -5.07 -3.62 8.11
CA ALA A 227 -6.05 -3.54 7.03
C ALA A 227 -7.17 -2.54 7.37
N MET A 228 -7.68 -2.52 8.61
CA MET A 228 -8.60 -1.48 9.09
C MET A 228 -7.97 -0.08 9.04
N THR A 229 -6.67 0.04 9.37
CA THR A 229 -5.96 1.31 9.24
C THR A 229 -5.91 1.80 7.79
N GLN A 230 -5.75 0.90 6.81
CA GLN A 230 -5.80 1.27 5.38
C GLN A 230 -7.21 1.67 4.92
N VAL A 231 -8.27 1.02 5.44
CA VAL A 231 -9.66 1.49 5.23
C VAL A 231 -9.84 2.91 5.77
N GLY A 232 -9.26 3.23 6.94
CA GLY A 232 -9.26 4.58 7.50
C GLY A 232 -8.34 5.59 6.78
N VAL A 233 -7.42 5.14 5.91
CA VAL A 233 -6.69 6.01 4.98
C VAL A 233 -7.55 6.27 3.75
N TYR A 234 -8.12 5.23 3.15
CA TYR A 234 -9.01 5.31 1.98
C TYR A 234 -10.21 6.24 2.24
N LEU A 235 -10.95 6.06 3.35
CA LEU A 235 -12.02 6.97 3.78
C LEU A 235 -11.56 8.42 3.96
N LYS A 236 -10.30 8.64 4.37
CA LYS A 236 -9.73 9.98 4.53
C LYS A 236 -9.29 10.60 3.19
N ASP A 237 -8.96 9.78 2.20
CA ASP A 237 -8.68 10.23 0.84
C ASP A 237 -9.97 10.58 0.08
N ILE A 238 -11.03 9.76 0.18
CA ILE A 238 -12.38 10.08 -0.34
C ILE A 238 -12.91 11.37 0.32
N LEU A 239 -12.79 11.48 1.66
CA LEU A 239 -13.22 12.68 2.38
C LEU A 239 -12.43 13.93 1.95
N ARG A 240 -11.14 13.81 1.62
CA ARG A 240 -10.37 14.93 1.08
C ARG A 240 -10.95 15.36 -0.28
N GLU A 241 -11.16 14.41 -1.18
CA GLU A 241 -11.65 14.63 -2.54
C GLU A 241 -13.01 15.34 -2.55
N MET A 242 -13.96 14.94 -1.71
CA MET A 242 -15.25 15.65 -1.59
C MET A 242 -15.14 17.04 -0.91
N ASN A 243 -14.08 17.30 -0.14
CA ASN A 243 -13.78 18.65 0.40
C ASN A 243 -12.99 19.54 -0.60
N GLU A 244 -12.65 19.02 -1.79
CA GLU A 244 -12.05 19.79 -2.89
C GLU A 244 -13.11 20.29 -3.91
N LEU A 245 -14.40 19.95 -3.69
CA LEU A 245 -15.53 20.41 -4.50
C LEU A 245 -15.81 21.92 -4.30
N PRO A 246 -16.32 22.65 -5.32
CA PRO A 246 -16.55 24.11 -5.28
C PRO A 246 -17.76 24.55 -4.43
N ILE A 247 -18.20 23.71 -3.49
CA ILE A 247 -19.44 23.83 -2.74
C ILE A 247 -19.22 24.78 -1.55
N GLY A 248 -19.26 26.08 -1.83
CA GLY A 248 -18.75 27.13 -0.96
C GLY A 248 -19.26 27.10 0.48
N ASP A 249 -18.34 27.35 1.42
CA ASP A 249 -18.65 27.85 2.76
C ASP A 249 -19.30 29.23 2.62
N SER A 250 -20.63 29.27 2.62
CA SER A 250 -21.43 30.49 2.54
C SER A 250 -21.41 31.24 3.88
N SER A 251 -20.22 31.68 4.30
CA SER A 251 -20.03 32.60 5.42
C SER A 251 -18.88 33.56 5.16
N ASP A 252 -19.22 34.85 5.14
CA ASP A 252 -18.37 36.03 4.95
C ASP A 252 -17.73 36.26 3.56
N SER A 253 -18.44 37.03 2.74
CA SER A 253 -17.82 38.00 1.83
C SER A 253 -18.70 39.25 1.73
N THR A 254 -18.92 39.89 2.88
CA THR A 254 -19.76 41.10 3.00
C THR A 254 -19.03 42.35 2.49
N ALA A 255 -18.52 42.32 1.26
CA ALA A 255 -17.47 43.22 0.76
C ALA A 255 -17.83 43.96 -0.56
N GLY A 256 -18.94 44.71 -0.53
CA GLY A 256 -19.11 45.95 -1.30
C GLY A 256 -19.02 45.91 -2.84
N LYS A 257 -20.18 45.93 -3.50
CA LYS A 257 -20.31 46.53 -4.85
C LYS A 257 -19.78 47.97 -4.82
N SER A 258 -18.68 48.24 -5.53
CA SER A 258 -18.17 49.60 -5.75
C SER A 258 -17.78 49.80 -7.22
N SER A 259 -18.77 50.10 -8.04
CA SER A 259 -18.56 50.60 -9.40
C SER A 259 -17.80 51.93 -9.36
N ASN A 260 -16.68 52.00 -10.10
CA ASN A 260 -16.30 53.16 -10.90
C ASN A 260 -15.14 52.76 -11.83
N GLY A 261 -15.28 53.04 -13.12
CA GLY A 261 -14.21 52.86 -14.11
C GLY A 261 -13.83 54.19 -14.77
N ILE A 262 -12.74 54.18 -15.55
CA ILE A 262 -12.49 54.98 -16.76
C ILE A 262 -11.17 54.49 -17.41
N ALA A 263 -11.02 54.70 -18.72
CA ALA A 263 -9.92 54.27 -19.61
C ALA A 263 -8.50 54.73 -19.17
N ASP A 264 -7.36 54.31 -19.76
CA ASP A 264 -7.03 53.81 -21.12
C ASP A 264 -5.65 53.05 -21.06
N THR A 265 -4.98 52.44 -22.07
CA THR A 265 -5.04 52.47 -23.56
C THR A 265 -4.51 51.17 -24.21
N ALA A 266 -5.14 50.74 -25.30
CA ALA A 266 -4.65 49.95 -26.46
C ALA A 266 -3.60 48.80 -26.33
N SER A 267 -4.01 47.60 -26.78
CA SER A 267 -3.28 46.86 -27.84
C SER A 267 -4.21 45.86 -28.53
N CYS A 268 -4.22 45.80 -29.87
CA CYS A 268 -5.11 44.90 -30.64
C CYS A 268 -4.33 43.70 -31.20
N SER A 269 -4.94 42.51 -31.15
CA SER A 269 -4.46 41.32 -31.87
C SER A 269 -5.61 40.34 -32.12
N ASP A 270 -6.46 40.64 -33.11
CA ASP A 270 -7.55 39.75 -33.52
C ASP A 270 -7.00 38.38 -33.95
N ARG A 271 -7.42 37.33 -33.25
CA ARG A 271 -7.30 35.93 -33.67
C ARG A 271 -8.46 35.14 -33.11
N ASP A 272 -9.57 35.15 -33.87
CA ASP A 272 -10.69 34.21 -33.87
C ASP A 272 -10.70 33.24 -32.67
N GLU A 273 -11.18 33.71 -31.52
CA GLU A 273 -11.73 32.80 -30.52
C GLU A 273 -12.96 32.16 -31.15
N MET A 274 -12.75 30.96 -31.71
CA MET A 274 -13.81 29.95 -31.74
C MET A 274 -14.11 29.61 -30.29
N SER A 275 -14.98 30.43 -29.68
CA SER A 275 -15.67 30.10 -28.45
C SER A 275 -16.45 28.82 -28.71
N PHE A 276 -15.84 27.69 -28.37
CA PHE A 276 -16.59 26.51 -27.99
C PHE A 276 -17.30 26.86 -26.70
N ASP A 277 -18.44 27.52 -26.89
CA ASP A 277 -19.62 27.45 -26.05
C ASP A 277 -19.86 25.98 -25.73
N LEU A 278 -19.29 25.61 -24.59
CA LEU A 278 -19.58 24.45 -23.80
C LEU A 278 -20.04 25.00 -22.45
N ASP A 279 -21.06 25.87 -22.50
CA ASP A 279 -21.81 26.33 -21.33
C ASP A 279 -22.63 25.14 -20.79
N LEU A 280 -21.89 24.15 -20.29
CA LEU A 280 -22.34 23.17 -19.31
C LEU A 280 -21.89 23.69 -17.94
N ASP A 281 -22.56 24.76 -17.50
CA ASP A 281 -22.69 25.06 -16.08
C ASP A 281 -23.51 23.92 -15.45
N ASP A 282 -22.87 22.76 -15.22
CA ASP A 282 -23.28 21.73 -14.24
C ASP A 282 -23.02 22.29 -12.81
N ASP A 283 -23.53 23.50 -12.58
CA ASP A 283 -23.45 24.25 -11.33
C ASP A 283 -24.48 23.67 -10.37
N PHE A 284 -24.01 23.12 -9.24
CA PHE A 284 -24.83 22.44 -8.24
C PHE A 284 -26.04 23.27 -7.82
N SER A 285 -27.24 22.65 -7.82
CA SER A 285 -28.44 23.27 -7.24
C SER A 285 -28.29 23.51 -5.72
N GLU A 286 -29.15 24.35 -5.12
CA GLU A 286 -29.12 24.54 -3.66
C GLU A 286 -29.42 23.24 -2.90
N GLU A 287 -30.23 22.35 -3.48
CA GLU A 287 -30.52 21.00 -2.98
C GLU A 287 -29.30 20.06 -3.16
N GLU A 288 -28.67 20.03 -4.33
CA GLU A 288 -27.45 19.22 -4.58
C GLU A 288 -26.29 19.66 -3.67
N ILE A 289 -26.20 20.96 -3.35
CA ILE A 289 -25.29 21.52 -2.36
C ILE A 289 -25.61 20.99 -0.95
N ALA A 290 -26.88 20.91 -0.56
CA ALA A 290 -27.32 20.41 0.74
C ALA A 290 -27.05 18.89 0.88
N VAL A 291 -27.47 18.10 -0.11
CA VAL A 291 -27.21 16.66 -0.22
C VAL A 291 -25.71 16.37 -0.15
N THR A 292 -24.86 17.12 -0.86
CA THR A 292 -23.40 16.89 -0.80
C THR A 292 -22.81 17.20 0.57
N LYS A 293 -23.28 18.25 1.26
CA LYS A 293 -22.85 18.56 2.64
C LYS A 293 -23.24 17.45 3.62
N LEU A 294 -24.38 16.79 3.41
CA LEU A 294 -24.79 15.61 4.16
C LEU A 294 -23.92 14.38 3.84
N VAL A 295 -23.56 14.14 2.58
CA VAL A 295 -22.64 13.05 2.18
C VAL A 295 -21.22 13.25 2.75
N ILE A 296 -20.68 14.48 2.72
CA ILE A 296 -19.41 14.83 3.36
C ILE A 296 -19.44 14.50 4.86
N SER A 297 -20.58 14.76 5.53
CA SER A 297 -20.80 14.44 6.93
C SER A 297 -20.85 12.92 7.18
N VAL A 298 -21.58 12.16 6.36
CA VAL A 298 -21.62 10.69 6.38
C VAL A 298 -20.22 10.07 6.19
N ALA A 299 -19.40 10.64 5.32
CA ALA A 299 -18.03 10.20 5.09
C ALA A 299 -17.09 10.51 6.28
N SER A 300 -17.23 11.70 6.88
CA SER A 300 -16.53 12.06 8.12
C SER A 300 -16.84 11.08 9.25
N ASP A 301 -18.12 10.78 9.48
CA ASP A 301 -18.54 9.92 10.59
C ASP A 301 -18.26 8.44 10.33
N SER A 302 -18.30 7.99 9.08
CA SER A 302 -17.77 6.67 8.68
C SER A 302 -16.28 6.53 9.01
N LEU A 303 -15.51 7.59 8.78
CA LEU A 303 -14.10 7.64 9.17
C LEU A 303 -13.92 7.70 10.70
N VAL A 304 -14.85 8.29 11.47
CA VAL A 304 -14.87 8.21 12.94
C VAL A 304 -15.18 6.78 13.41
N VAL A 305 -16.21 6.12 12.86
CA VAL A 305 -16.57 4.72 13.16
C VAL A 305 -15.38 3.77 12.97
N VAL A 306 -14.61 3.90 11.89
CA VAL A 306 -13.41 3.07 11.68
C VAL A 306 -12.32 3.37 12.72
N LYS A 307 -12.08 4.65 13.07
CA LYS A 307 -11.11 5.03 14.12
C LYS A 307 -11.53 4.51 15.51
N GLU A 308 -12.80 4.61 15.87
CA GLU A 308 -13.36 4.06 17.11
C GLU A 308 -13.20 2.54 17.17
N THR A 309 -13.53 1.85 16.08
CA THR A 309 -13.43 0.38 15.96
C THR A 309 -11.99 -0.10 16.13
N ILE A 310 -11.02 0.55 15.47
CA ILE A 310 -9.59 0.27 15.65
C ILE A 310 -9.17 0.47 17.11
N ARG A 311 -9.66 1.51 17.78
CA ARG A 311 -9.32 1.79 19.19
C ARG A 311 -9.96 0.78 20.15
N PHE A 312 -11.20 0.38 19.91
CA PHE A 312 -11.90 -0.66 20.67
C PHE A 312 -11.13 -1.98 20.61
N ILE A 313 -10.79 -2.45 19.40
CA ILE A 313 -9.96 -3.65 19.18
C ILE A 313 -8.59 -3.50 19.87
N THR A 314 -7.94 -2.35 19.73
CA THR A 314 -6.65 -2.06 20.39
C THR A 314 -6.75 -2.10 21.92
N GLY A 315 -7.88 -1.65 22.49
CA GLY A 315 -8.16 -1.73 23.92
C GLY A 315 -8.41 -3.16 24.39
N LEU A 316 -9.17 -3.93 23.62
CA LEU A 316 -9.45 -5.35 23.86
C LEU A 316 -8.15 -6.17 23.86
N LEU A 317 -7.31 -6.03 22.83
CA LEU A 317 -6.04 -6.75 22.70
C LEU A 317 -5.05 -6.42 23.83
N LYS A 318 -5.04 -5.16 24.31
CA LYS A 318 -4.26 -4.77 25.50
C LYS A 318 -4.81 -5.38 26.78
N SER A 319 -6.12 -5.48 26.92
CA SER A 319 -6.80 -6.03 28.10
C SER A 319 -6.66 -7.56 28.19
N ALA A 320 -6.60 -8.25 27.04
CA ALA A 320 -6.36 -9.69 26.94
C ALA A 320 -4.90 -10.13 27.20
N GLY A 321 -3.99 -9.19 27.49
CA GLY A 321 -2.52 -9.35 27.47
C GLY A 321 -1.88 -10.37 28.44
N ASN A 322 -2.66 -11.19 29.15
CA ASN A 322 -2.20 -12.26 30.04
C ASN A 322 -2.70 -13.66 29.64
N GLN A 323 -3.48 -13.82 28.57
CA GLN A 323 -4.04 -15.12 28.15
C GLN A 323 -3.67 -15.46 26.70
N SER A 324 -2.58 -16.22 26.55
CA SER A 324 -2.19 -16.82 25.27
C SER A 324 -3.29 -17.78 24.79
N GLY A 325 -3.87 -17.51 23.61
CA GLY A 325 -4.96 -18.28 23.00
C GLY A 325 -6.28 -17.50 22.84
N ALA A 326 -6.68 -16.67 23.83
CA ALA A 326 -7.98 -15.98 23.85
C ALA A 326 -8.19 -14.91 22.75
N ASN A 327 -7.14 -14.60 21.98
CA ASN A 327 -7.20 -13.70 20.82
C ASN A 327 -7.34 -14.45 19.48
N GLU A 328 -7.08 -15.77 19.44
CA GLU A 328 -7.18 -16.57 18.21
C GLU A 328 -8.62 -17.01 17.94
N GLU A 329 -9.36 -17.37 19.00
CA GLU A 329 -10.81 -17.61 18.98
C GLU A 329 -11.62 -16.44 18.41
N LYS A 330 -11.10 -15.20 18.49
CA LYS A 330 -11.77 -13.97 18.03
C LYS A 330 -11.39 -13.54 16.61
N VAL A 331 -10.53 -14.29 15.92
CA VAL A 331 -10.04 -13.91 14.58
C VAL A 331 -11.17 -13.81 13.56
N ASP A 332 -12.10 -14.77 13.54
CA ASP A 332 -13.22 -14.76 12.59
C ASP A 332 -14.12 -13.54 12.77
N THR A 333 -14.48 -13.21 14.01
CA THR A 333 -15.22 -11.99 14.36
C THR A 333 -14.47 -10.72 13.94
N MET A 334 -13.15 -10.67 14.13
CA MET A 334 -12.32 -9.55 13.69
C MET A 334 -12.21 -9.43 12.15
N GLU A 335 -12.15 -10.55 11.42
CA GLU A 335 -12.13 -10.57 9.95
C GLU A 335 -13.49 -10.14 9.36
N LYS A 336 -14.62 -10.60 9.94
CA LYS A 336 -15.96 -10.10 9.59
C LYS A 336 -16.10 -8.60 9.84
N LEU A 337 -15.64 -8.12 10.99
CA LEU A 337 -15.67 -6.70 11.33
C LEU A 337 -14.85 -5.86 10.33
N LEU A 338 -13.70 -6.38 9.87
CA LEU A 338 -12.93 -5.79 8.76
C LEU A 338 -13.68 -5.82 7.43
N ILE A 339 -14.47 -6.86 7.14
CA ILE A 339 -15.33 -6.91 5.94
C ILE A 339 -16.39 -5.80 6.01
N TYR A 340 -17.02 -5.58 7.16
CA TYR A 340 -17.99 -4.47 7.31
C TYR A 340 -17.32 -3.09 7.23
N CYS A 341 -16.13 -2.89 7.81
CA CYS A 341 -15.39 -1.63 7.62
C CYS A 341 -15.08 -1.35 6.14
N LYS A 342 -14.70 -2.37 5.36
CA LYS A 342 -14.49 -2.24 3.91
C LYS A 342 -15.79 -1.85 3.21
N LYS A 343 -16.88 -2.62 3.41
CA LYS A 343 -18.19 -2.35 2.82
C LYS A 343 -18.66 -0.91 3.06
N ILE A 344 -18.50 -0.38 4.28
CA ILE A 344 -18.86 1.02 4.57
C ILE A 344 -17.99 1.99 3.77
N ALA A 345 -16.68 1.77 3.68
CA ALA A 345 -15.80 2.61 2.85
C ALA A 345 -16.12 2.51 1.35
N ASP A 346 -16.44 1.31 0.86
CA ASP A 346 -16.85 1.07 -0.52
C ASP A 346 -18.17 1.83 -0.82
N GLN A 347 -19.16 1.81 0.09
CA GLN A 347 -20.42 2.56 -0.08
C GLN A 347 -20.29 4.07 0.15
N VAL A 348 -19.31 4.53 0.96
CA VAL A 348 -18.98 5.96 1.05
C VAL A 348 -18.27 6.44 -0.22
N ASN A 349 -17.49 5.58 -0.90
CA ASN A 349 -16.95 5.87 -2.23
C ASN A 349 -18.09 5.97 -3.26
N ASP A 350 -19.07 5.05 -3.23
CA ASP A 350 -20.23 5.09 -4.13
C ASP A 350 -21.04 6.39 -3.93
N LEU A 351 -21.32 6.80 -2.68
CA LEU A 351 -21.93 8.12 -2.40
C LEU A 351 -21.04 9.28 -2.87
N GLY A 352 -19.72 9.19 -2.67
CA GLY A 352 -18.77 10.20 -3.09
C GLY A 352 -18.62 10.35 -4.61
N ALA A 353 -19.06 9.35 -5.39
CA ALA A 353 -19.22 9.45 -6.84
C ALA A 353 -20.60 9.98 -7.26
N ALA A 354 -21.63 9.79 -6.43
CA ALA A 354 -23.01 10.20 -6.70
C ALA A 354 -23.33 11.68 -6.35
N VAL A 355 -22.39 12.41 -5.74
CA VAL A 355 -22.56 13.85 -5.43
C VAL A 355 -22.20 14.79 -6.59
N TYR A 356 -21.62 14.29 -7.67
CA TYR A 356 -21.38 15.12 -8.86
C TYR A 356 -22.68 15.29 -9.65
N PRO A 357 -23.04 16.51 -10.08
CA PRO A 357 -24.24 16.73 -10.90
C PRO A 357 -24.23 15.93 -12.22
N PRO A 358 -25.42 15.57 -12.75
CA PRO A 358 -26.72 15.58 -12.07
C PRO A 358 -26.82 14.41 -11.07
N GLN A 359 -27.22 14.69 -9.82
CA GLN A 359 -27.27 13.68 -8.76
C GLN A 359 -28.42 12.66 -8.91
N ASP A 360 -28.12 11.35 -8.76
CA ASP A 360 -29.15 10.29 -8.75
C ASP A 360 -29.60 9.96 -7.31
N ALA A 361 -30.67 10.61 -6.87
CA ALA A 361 -31.27 10.39 -5.55
C ALA A 361 -31.71 8.93 -5.30
N SER A 362 -31.95 8.13 -6.34
CA SER A 362 -32.39 6.74 -6.21
C SER A 362 -31.23 5.78 -5.90
N ASP A 363 -30.08 5.95 -6.56
CA ASP A 363 -28.86 5.20 -6.28
C ASP A 363 -28.24 5.64 -4.93
N MET A 364 -28.40 6.92 -4.55
CA MET A 364 -28.04 7.40 -3.22
C MET A 364 -28.90 6.74 -2.12
N LYS A 365 -30.23 6.69 -2.25
CA LYS A 365 -31.14 5.97 -1.33
C LYS A 365 -30.76 4.48 -1.20
N LEU A 366 -30.44 3.83 -2.31
CA LEU A 366 -29.99 2.43 -2.32
C LEU A 366 -28.66 2.25 -1.57
N THR A 367 -27.74 3.21 -1.71
CA THR A 367 -26.42 3.19 -1.04
C THR A 367 -26.54 3.47 0.46
N VAL A 368 -27.40 4.40 0.87
CA VAL A 368 -27.79 4.64 2.29
C VAL A 368 -28.36 3.36 2.92
N THR A 369 -29.24 2.65 2.22
CA THR A 369 -29.79 1.35 2.68
C THR A 369 -28.68 0.33 2.98
N ARG A 370 -27.69 0.20 2.08
CA ARG A 370 -26.55 -0.71 2.26
C ARG A 370 -25.60 -0.26 3.38
N LEU A 371 -25.50 1.05 3.66
CA LEU A 371 -24.75 1.59 4.80
C LEU A 371 -25.40 1.20 6.13
N TYR A 372 -26.73 1.26 6.26
CA TYR A 372 -27.43 0.77 7.46
C TYR A 372 -27.17 -0.72 7.72
N ASP A 373 -27.23 -1.57 6.69
CA ASP A 373 -26.87 -2.99 6.80
C ASP A 373 -25.41 -3.20 7.23
N GLY A 374 -24.49 -2.37 6.72
CA GLY A 374 -23.08 -2.36 7.14
C GLY A 374 -22.90 -2.00 8.62
N ILE A 375 -23.56 -0.93 9.07
CA ILE A 375 -23.56 -0.43 10.45
C ILE A 375 -24.13 -1.48 11.43
N LYS A 376 -25.25 -2.11 11.05
CA LYS A 376 -25.86 -3.19 11.83
C LYS A 376 -24.89 -4.36 12.01
N GLY A 377 -24.27 -4.83 10.92
CA GLY A 377 -23.26 -5.88 10.97
C GLY A 377 -22.03 -5.53 11.79
N MET A 378 -21.54 -4.28 11.73
CA MET A 378 -20.50 -3.80 12.63
C MET A 378 -20.92 -3.88 14.10
N ARG A 379 -22.14 -3.45 14.43
CA ARG A 379 -22.67 -3.45 15.80
C ARG A 379 -22.79 -4.87 16.37
N GLU A 380 -23.27 -5.81 15.56
CA GLU A 380 -23.40 -7.23 15.92
C GLU A 380 -22.02 -7.85 16.23
N GLU A 381 -21.04 -7.73 15.34
CA GLU A 381 -19.71 -8.34 15.55
C GLU A 381 -18.87 -7.62 16.63
N ILE A 382 -19.05 -6.30 16.83
CA ILE A 382 -18.50 -5.58 17.99
C ILE A 382 -19.11 -6.12 19.30
N GLY A 383 -20.41 -6.46 19.30
CA GLY A 383 -21.07 -7.14 20.41
C GLY A 383 -20.44 -8.50 20.71
N HIS A 384 -20.19 -9.32 19.69
CA HIS A 384 -19.56 -10.64 19.84
C HIS A 384 -18.12 -10.58 20.39
N LEU A 385 -17.35 -9.52 20.09
CA LEU A 385 -16.00 -9.35 20.66
C LEU A 385 -16.00 -9.10 22.18
N GLY A 386 -17.07 -8.48 22.70
CA GLY A 386 -17.23 -8.15 24.12
C GLY A 386 -16.29 -7.06 24.64
N GLY A 387 -16.37 -6.76 25.94
CA GLY A 387 -15.62 -5.68 26.58
C GLY A 387 -16.45 -4.39 26.70
N SER A 388 -15.85 -3.23 26.43
CA SER A 388 -16.49 -1.91 26.55
C SER A 388 -16.60 -1.20 25.19
N PRO A 389 -17.65 -1.46 24.39
CA PRO A 389 -17.80 -0.92 23.03
C PRO A 389 -18.32 0.52 22.96
N ALA A 390 -18.53 1.20 24.10
CA ALA A 390 -19.30 2.45 24.20
C ALA A 390 -18.95 3.54 23.17
N GLY A 391 -17.66 3.80 22.90
CA GLY A 391 -17.24 4.80 21.90
C GLY A 391 -17.55 4.38 20.45
N ALA A 392 -17.39 3.09 20.13
CA ALA A 392 -17.71 2.56 18.81
C ALA A 392 -19.23 2.50 18.57
N PHE A 393 -20.02 2.15 19.59
CA PHE A 393 -21.48 2.25 19.49
C PHE A 393 -21.94 3.70 19.35
N ALA A 394 -21.39 4.65 20.13
CA ALA A 394 -21.74 6.06 20.01
C ALA A 394 -21.45 6.65 18.61
N ALA A 395 -20.32 6.29 17.97
CA ALA A 395 -20.05 6.72 16.60
C ALA A 395 -20.95 6.02 15.55
N LEU A 396 -21.32 4.76 15.77
CA LEU A 396 -22.33 4.09 14.94
C LEU A 396 -23.73 4.69 15.15
N ASP A 397 -24.04 5.21 16.34
CA ASP A 397 -25.27 5.94 16.63
C ASP A 397 -25.29 7.34 15.97
N GLU A 398 -24.14 8.03 15.88
CA GLU A 398 -24.05 9.32 15.19
C GLU A 398 -24.17 9.17 13.66
N LEU A 399 -23.43 8.21 13.07
CA LEU A 399 -23.52 7.92 11.64
C LEU A 399 -24.94 7.54 11.20
N VAL A 400 -25.71 6.84 12.04
CA VAL A 400 -27.14 6.56 11.80
C VAL A 400 -27.99 7.82 11.73
N LYS A 401 -27.70 8.86 12.53
CA LYS A 401 -28.42 10.14 12.44
C LYS A 401 -28.09 10.87 11.15
N CYS A 402 -26.81 10.94 10.76
CA CYS A 402 -26.38 11.58 9.52
C CYS A 402 -26.96 10.89 8.28
N LEU A 403 -27.06 9.56 8.29
CA LEU A 403 -27.79 8.81 7.26
C LEU A 403 -29.29 9.13 7.27
N GLY A 404 -29.93 9.24 8.44
CA GLY A 404 -31.34 9.63 8.53
C GLY A 404 -31.61 11.07 8.06
N SER A 405 -30.66 11.99 8.24
CA SER A 405 -30.73 13.34 7.65
C SER A 405 -30.61 13.29 6.12
N LEU A 406 -29.63 12.56 5.58
CA LEU A 406 -29.47 12.37 4.14
C LEU A 406 -30.69 11.67 3.50
N GLU A 407 -31.24 10.66 4.17
CA GLU A 407 -32.46 9.94 3.75
C GLU A 407 -33.70 10.83 3.75
N SER A 408 -33.75 11.84 4.63
CA SER A 408 -34.83 12.84 4.66
C SER A 408 -34.70 13.84 3.52
N GLU A 409 -33.51 14.43 3.33
CA GLU A 409 -33.24 15.39 2.24
C GLU A 409 -33.56 14.79 0.86
N LEU A 410 -33.12 13.55 0.64
CA LEU A 410 -33.38 12.82 -0.60
C LEU A 410 -34.88 12.46 -0.79
N ALA A 411 -35.74 12.57 0.23
CA ALA A 411 -37.14 12.15 0.13
C ALA A 411 -38.07 13.24 -0.44
N ASP A 412 -37.75 14.52 -0.23
CA ASP A 412 -38.65 15.64 -0.54
C ASP A 412 -38.82 15.88 -2.06
N ASP A 413 -37.78 15.57 -2.85
CA ASP A 413 -37.75 15.50 -4.33
C ASP A 413 -39.01 14.83 -4.96
N VAL A 414 -39.51 13.75 -4.34
CA VAL A 414 -40.68 13.00 -4.84
C VAL A 414 -42.00 13.76 -4.63
N VAL A 415 -42.05 14.71 -3.70
CA VAL A 415 -43.25 15.52 -3.43
C VAL A 415 -43.38 16.63 -4.47
N ASP A 416 -42.28 17.29 -4.81
CA ASP A 416 -42.29 18.44 -5.72
C ASP A 416 -42.44 18.03 -7.20
N GLU A 417 -41.96 16.85 -7.63
CA GLU A 417 -42.38 16.27 -8.93
C GLU A 417 -43.91 16.10 -8.99
N MET A 418 -44.54 15.63 -7.89
CA MET A 418 -45.97 15.36 -7.85
C MET A 418 -46.84 16.63 -7.79
N GLU A 419 -46.42 17.69 -7.08
CA GLU A 419 -47.13 18.98 -7.13
C GLU A 419 -46.99 19.65 -8.50
N ASN A 420 -45.79 19.65 -9.11
CA ASN A 420 -45.58 20.24 -10.44
C ASN A 420 -46.41 19.57 -11.54
N LEU A 421 -46.57 18.24 -11.51
CA LEU A 421 -47.46 17.51 -12.42
C LEU A 421 -48.96 17.83 -12.22
N THR A 422 -49.33 18.46 -11.10
CA THR A 422 -50.73 18.78 -10.76
C THR A 422 -51.14 20.19 -11.27
N ILE A 423 -50.18 21.07 -11.61
CA ILE A 423 -50.44 22.44 -12.08
C ILE A 423 -50.36 22.55 -13.62
N SER A 424 -51.29 21.90 -14.32
CA SER A 424 -51.49 22.07 -15.76
C SER A 424 -52.94 21.74 -16.17
N HIS A 425 -53.85 22.72 -16.00
CA HIS A 425 -55.28 22.55 -16.34
C HIS A 425 -55.98 23.86 -16.75
#